data_AF-A0ABD4Q8N9-F1
#
_entry.id   AF-A0ABD4Q8N9-F1
#
_cell.length_a   1.000
_cell.length_b   1.000
_cell.length_c   1.000
_cell.angle_alpha   90.00
_cell.angle_beta   90.00
_cell.angle_gamma   90.00
#
_symmetry.space_group_name_H-M   'P 1'
#
loop_
_entity.id
_entity.type
_entity.pdbx_description
1 polymer ?
#
loop_
_entity_poly.entity_id
_entity_poly.type
_entity_poly.pdbx_seq_one_letter_code
_entity_poly.pdbx_strand_id
1 'polypeptide(L)' 'FWGSETGLGGQSETVIGQWLADRGVRGQVRISTKAGAEPTRPHAFPDAVEGLGKDTVNRAIRDSLQRLQTERIDMY' A
#
# COMPACT_ATOMS: atom_id res chain seq x y z
N PHE A 1 -8.30 -8.67 -4.63
CA PHE A 1 -7.22 -7.67 -4.76
C PHE A 1 -7.25 -7.09 -6.17
N TRP A 2 -6.68 -7.75 -7.18
CA TRP A 2 -6.68 -7.25 -8.57
C TRP A 2 -8.03 -7.29 -9.30
N GLY A 3 -8.98 -8.10 -8.81
CA GLY A 3 -10.37 -8.10 -9.26
C GLY A 3 -11.26 -7.07 -8.54
N SER A 4 -10.68 -6.11 -7.81
CA SER A 4 -11.43 -4.97 -7.26
C SER A 4 -11.96 -4.07 -8.39
N GLU A 5 -12.93 -3.21 -8.09
CA GLU A 5 -13.47 -2.25 -9.05
C GLU A 5 -12.40 -1.34 -9.67
N THR A 6 -11.35 -0.99 -8.91
CA THR A 6 -10.25 -0.16 -9.42
C THR A 6 -9.25 -0.93 -10.26
N GLY A 7 -9.24 -2.28 -10.15
CA GLY A 7 -8.24 -3.12 -10.79
C GLY A 7 -6.80 -2.91 -10.30
N LEU A 8 -6.64 -2.14 -9.22
CA LEU A 8 -5.39 -1.78 -8.54
C LEU A 8 -5.42 -2.27 -7.09
N GLY A 9 -4.30 -2.15 -6.40
CA GLY A 9 -4.13 -2.52 -5.00
C GLY A 9 -4.37 -1.37 -4.03
N GLY A 10 -3.84 -1.50 -2.82
CA GLY A 10 -3.86 -0.46 -1.78
C GLY A 10 -5.12 -0.41 -0.90
N GLN A 11 -6.23 -1.06 -1.25
CA GLN A 11 -7.48 -0.95 -0.49
C GLN A 11 -7.34 -1.46 0.96
N SER A 12 -6.58 -2.54 1.16
CA SER A 12 -6.29 -3.06 2.51
C SER A 12 -5.57 -2.03 3.37
N GLU A 13 -4.61 -1.31 2.80
CA GLU A 13 -3.89 -0.24 3.51
C GLU A 13 -4.80 0.93 3.85
N THR A 14 -5.72 1.31 2.94
CA THR A 14 -6.72 2.34 3.21
C THR A 14 -7.65 1.96 4.37
N VAL A 15 -8.15 0.72 4.40
CA VAL A 15 -9.00 0.23 5.50
C VAL A 15 -8.24 0.21 6.82
N ILE A 16 -6.98 -0.25 6.82
CA ILE A 16 -6.14 -0.24 8.00
C ILE A 16 -5.83 1.19 8.45
N GLY A 17 -5.54 2.10 7.52
CA GLY A 17 -5.26 3.51 7.81
C GLY A 17 -6.44 4.21 8.48
N GLN A 18 -7.65 3.99 7.96
CA GLN A 18 -8.89 4.48 8.58
C GLN A 18 -9.05 3.92 10.00
N TRP A 19 -8.86 2.62 10.19
CA TRP A 19 -8.91 2.01 11.52
C TRP A 19 -7.86 2.58 12.49
N LEU A 20 -6.62 2.80 12.03
CA LEU A 20 -5.55 3.40 12.83
C LEU A 20 -5.92 4.81 13.29
N ALA A 21 -6.47 5.63 12.38
CA ALA A 21 -6.89 6.99 12.64
C ALA A 21 -8.10 7.04 13.58
N ASP A 22 -9.17 6.28 13.27
CA ASP A 22 -10.43 6.27 14.03
C ASP A 22 -10.24 5.81 15.47
N ARG A 23 -9.30 4.90 15.72
CA ARG A 23 -9.05 4.32 17.05
C ARG A 23 -7.89 4.99 17.79
N GLY A 24 -7.05 5.78 17.12
CA GLY A 24 -5.87 6.38 17.73
C GLY A 24 -4.82 5.36 18.20
N VAL A 25 -4.77 4.17 17.57
CA VAL A 25 -3.96 3.03 18.05
C VAL A 25 -2.61 2.89 17.37
N ARG A 26 -2.17 3.87 16.56
CA ARG A 26 -0.89 3.77 15.83
C ARG A 26 0.31 3.48 16.73
N GLY A 27 0.33 3.99 17.97
CA GLY A 27 1.39 3.71 18.93
C GLY A 27 1.41 2.30 19.53
N GLN A 28 0.33 1.52 19.34
CA GLN A 28 0.12 0.23 19.99
C GLN A 28 0.37 -0.96 19.04
N VAL A 29 0.55 -0.70 17.74
CA VAL A 29 0.74 -1.73 16.72
C VAL A 29 2.01 -1.49 15.91
N ARG A 30 2.64 -2.58 15.47
CA ARG A 30 3.72 -2.57 14.48
C ARG A 30 3.11 -2.84 13.11
N ILE A 31 3.48 -2.03 12.13
CA ILE A 31 2.96 -2.11 10.76
C ILE A 31 4.07 -2.57 9.83
N SER A 32 3.79 -3.62 9.07
CA SER A 32 4.59 -4.04 7.93
C SER A 32 3.74 -4.09 6.68
N THR A 33 4.26 -3.57 5.58
CA THR A 33 3.69 -3.67 4.24
C THR A 33 4.82 -3.93 3.24
N LYS A 34 4.51 -4.06 1.95
CA LYS A 34 5.44 -4.57 0.93
C LYS A 34 5.25 -3.81 -0.38
N ALA A 35 6.29 -3.71 -1.19
CA ALA A 35 6.24 -3.16 -2.54
C ALA A 35 6.33 -4.26 -3.62
N GLY A 36 5.90 -3.92 -4.85
CA GLY A 36 5.98 -4.79 -6.01
C GLY A 36 4.68 -5.50 -6.33
N ALA A 37 4.61 -6.09 -7.53
CA ALA A 37 3.44 -6.76 -8.09
C ALA A 37 2.18 -5.88 -8.28
N GLU A 38 2.23 -4.59 -7.95
CA GLU A 38 1.16 -3.62 -8.24
C GLU A 38 0.98 -3.43 -9.75
N PRO A 39 -0.23 -3.56 -10.30
CA PRO A 39 -0.51 -3.29 -11.69
C PRO A 39 -0.22 -1.85 -12.04
N THR A 40 0.50 -1.62 -13.13
CA THR A 40 0.76 -0.25 -13.63
C THR A 40 -0.43 0.32 -14.37
N ARG A 41 -1.42 -0.52 -14.68
CA ARG A 41 -2.71 -0.17 -15.27
C ARG A 41 -3.81 -1.06 -14.67
N PRO A 42 -5.04 -0.54 -14.49
CA PRO A 42 -6.17 -1.31 -13.96
C PRO A 42 -6.38 -2.64 -14.66
N HIS A 43 -6.68 -3.69 -13.88
CA HIS A 43 -7.06 -5.03 -14.36
C HIS A 43 -6.01 -5.72 -15.25
N ALA A 44 -4.75 -5.30 -15.14
CA ALA A 44 -3.68 -5.77 -16.01
C ALA A 44 -2.77 -6.81 -15.36
N PHE A 45 -3.08 -7.26 -14.16
CA PHE A 45 -2.30 -8.31 -13.52
C PHE A 45 -2.49 -9.65 -14.26
N PRO A 46 -1.42 -10.43 -14.53
CA PRO A 46 -0.01 -10.17 -14.23
C PRO A 46 0.78 -9.48 -15.37
N ASP A 47 0.14 -9.18 -16.50
CA ASP A 47 0.79 -8.71 -17.73
C ASP A 47 1.50 -7.35 -17.61
N ALA A 48 1.05 -6.49 -16.69
CA ALA A 48 1.67 -5.17 -16.47
C ALA A 48 1.78 -4.85 -14.98
N VAL A 49 2.89 -5.30 -14.37
CA VAL A 49 3.20 -5.07 -12.96
C VAL A 49 4.42 -4.18 -12.79
N GLU A 50 4.45 -3.40 -11.70
CA GLU A 50 5.60 -2.57 -11.37
C GLU A 50 6.83 -3.43 -11.02
N GLY A 51 8.02 -2.93 -11.37
CA GLY A 51 9.30 -3.55 -10.99
C GLY A 51 9.81 -3.06 -9.62
N LEU A 52 10.96 -3.57 -9.19
CA LEU A 52 11.57 -3.23 -7.88
C LEU A 52 12.70 -2.18 -7.98
N GLY A 53 12.65 -1.33 -9.01
CA GLY A 53 13.62 -0.24 -9.15
C GLY A 53 13.50 0.81 -8.05
N LYS A 54 14.60 1.52 -7.77
CA LYS A 54 14.70 2.55 -6.71
C LYS A 54 13.49 3.50 -6.69
N ASP A 55 13.14 4.07 -7.84
CA ASP A 55 12.07 5.06 -7.92
C ASP A 55 10.68 4.45 -7.69
N THR A 56 10.47 3.19 -8.10
CA THR A 56 9.24 2.47 -7.80
C THR A 56 9.12 2.20 -6.32
N VAL A 57 10.16 1.67 -5.67
CA VAL A 57 10.15 1.40 -4.23
C VAL A 57 9.91 2.69 -3.43
N ASN A 58 10.56 3.79 -3.82
CA ASN A 58 10.37 5.11 -3.21
C ASN A 58 8.97 5.70 -3.42
N ARG A 59 8.33 5.44 -4.56
CA ARG A 59 6.93 5.82 -4.77
C ARG A 59 6.00 4.94 -3.92
N ALA A 60 6.16 3.63 -3.99
CA ALA A 60 5.33 2.68 -3.26
C ALA A 60 5.32 2.93 -1.74
N ILE A 61 6.46 3.29 -1.15
CA ILE A 61 6.50 3.59 0.30
C ILE A 61 5.72 4.86 0.63
N ARG A 62 5.81 5.90 -0.21
CA ARG A 62 5.03 7.14 -0.02
C ARG A 62 3.54 6.88 -0.13
N ASP A 63 3.14 6.10 -1.13
CA ASP A 63 1.74 5.75 -1.33
C ASP A 63 1.20 4.90 -0.16
N SER A 64 2.02 3.98 0.35
CA SER A 64 1.68 3.15 1.52
C SER A 64 1.50 4.01 2.77
N LEU A 65 2.44 4.93 3.06
CA LEU A 65 2.35 5.87 4.18
C LEU A 65 1.09 6.74 4.10
N GLN A 66 0.75 7.22 2.90
CA GLN A 66 -0.46 8.00 2.65
C GLN A 66 -1.72 7.17 2.94
N ARG A 67 -1.83 5.96 2.38
CA ARG A 67 -3.02 5.09 2.57
C ARG A 67 -3.17 4.63 4.02
N LEU A 68 -2.06 4.31 4.69
CA LEU A 68 -2.03 3.92 6.11
C LEU A 68 -2.19 5.12 7.07
N GLN A 69 -2.23 6.35 6.56
CA GLN A 69 -2.37 7.58 7.35
C GLN A 69 -1.36 7.65 8.51
N THR A 70 -0.10 7.32 8.24
CA THR A 70 0.97 7.30 9.24
C THR A 70 2.29 7.75 8.65
N GLU A 71 3.17 8.27 9.49
CA GLU A 71 4.49 8.77 9.09
C GLU A 71 5.59 7.70 9.14
N ARG A 72 5.28 6.48 9.59
CA ARG A 72 6.28 5.40 9.70
C ARG A 72 5.73 4.00 9.41
N ILE A 73 6.57 3.18 8.80
CA ILE A 73 6.42 1.73 8.66
C ILE A 73 7.53 1.06 9.48
N ASP A 74 7.17 0.03 10.24
CA ASP A 74 8.10 -0.64 11.16
C ASP A 74 8.99 -1.67 10.43
N MET A 75 8.50 -2.24 9.32
CA MET A 75 9.23 -3.11 8.41
C MET A 75 8.62 -3.04 6.99
N TYR A 76 9.45 -2.81 5.98
CA TYR A 76 9.02 -2.66 4.58
C TYR A 76 9.68 -3.71 3.68
#